data_AF-A0A419VU82-F1
#
_entry.id   AF-A0A419VU82-F1
#
_cell.length_a   1.000
_cell.length_b   1.000
_cell.length_c   1.000
_cell.angle_alpha   90.00
_cell.angle_beta   90.00
_cell.angle_gamma   90.00
#
_symmetry.space_group_name_H-M   'P 1'
#
loop_
_entity.id
_entity.type
_entity.pdbx_description
1 polymer ?
#
loop_
_entity_poly.entity_id
_entity_poly.type
_entity_poly.pdbx_seq_one_letter_code
_entity_poly.pdbx_strand_id
1 'polypeptide(L)'
;MKHLLSLSLILTVCLLANSANAQEQDKKSKKQAKKEERAKIEQQNIAMVALAIDSSAYVLEADRLQSKRGVTINVPSNLNFIAVHGESAFIQIGSNSAVGTNGVGGVSVDARITKMEVKKNPKNGGYSIQMTCMSSAGIYDINISSNADGQAVTATIGSTRSGKLTYLGQIVPLPLSRVYKGTPRY
;
A
#
# COMPACT_ATOMS: atom_id res chain seq x y z
N MET A 1 59.52 -33.13 -14.62
CA MET A 1 58.11 -33.26 -15.07
C MET A 1 57.10 -33.22 -13.92
N LYS A 2 57.26 -34.02 -12.84
CA LYS A 2 56.32 -34.04 -11.69
C LYS A 2 56.16 -32.68 -10.97
N HIS A 3 57.23 -31.91 -10.80
CA HIS A 3 57.20 -30.59 -10.16
C HIS A 3 56.53 -29.48 -10.99
N LEU A 4 56.51 -29.60 -12.33
CA LEU A 4 55.80 -28.64 -13.20
C LEU A 4 54.28 -28.90 -13.21
N LEU A 5 53.87 -30.17 -13.16
CA LEU A 5 52.47 -30.58 -13.04
C LEU A 5 51.86 -30.15 -11.71
N SER A 6 52.59 -30.26 -10.60
CA SER A 6 52.13 -29.79 -9.30
C SER A 6 51.98 -28.26 -9.23
N LEU A 7 52.88 -27.51 -9.87
CA LEU A 7 52.82 -26.05 -9.88
C LEU A 7 51.64 -25.52 -10.71
N SER A 8 51.38 -26.17 -11.85
CA SER A 8 50.21 -25.91 -12.70
C SER A 8 48.89 -26.14 -11.94
N LEU A 9 48.81 -27.24 -11.19
CA LEU A 9 47.62 -27.58 -10.39
C LEU A 9 47.35 -26.55 -9.29
N ILE A 10 48.40 -26.11 -8.58
CA ILE A 10 48.29 -25.09 -7.52
C ILE A 10 47.82 -23.75 -8.10
N LEU A 11 48.39 -23.31 -9.23
CA LEU A 11 48.00 -22.06 -9.87
C LEU A 11 46.52 -22.07 -10.32
N THR A 12 46.05 -23.21 -10.83
CA THR A 12 44.66 -23.38 -11.26
C THR A 12 43.69 -23.33 -10.08
N VAL A 13 44.04 -23.94 -8.95
CA VAL A 13 43.23 -23.89 -7.71
C VAL A 13 43.18 -22.47 -7.13
N CYS A 14 44.30 -21.73 -7.14
CA CYS A 14 44.34 -20.34 -6.68
C CYS A 14 43.46 -19.41 -7.54
N LEU A 15 43.44 -19.60 -8.86
CA LEU A 15 42.58 -18.84 -9.76
C LEU A 15 41.09 -19.11 -9.52
N LEU A 16 40.71 -20.39 -9.34
CA LEU A 16 39.33 -20.78 -9.05
C LEU A 16 38.84 -20.24 -7.69
N ALA A 17 39.69 -20.27 -6.66
CA ALA A 17 39.37 -19.74 -5.34
C ALA A 17 39.17 -18.21 -5.33
N ASN A 18 39.94 -17.47 -6.15
CA ASN A 18 39.79 -16.02 -6.29
C ASN A 18 38.50 -15.64 -7.03
N SER A 19 38.15 -16.38 -8.10
CA SER A 19 36.89 -16.14 -8.83
C SER A 19 35.64 -16.42 -7.98
N ALA A 20 35.66 -17.45 -7.13
CA ALA A 20 34.55 -17.76 -6.24
C ALA A 20 34.34 -16.66 -5.16
N ASN A 21 35.43 -16.16 -4.57
CA ASN A 21 35.38 -15.07 -3.59
C ASN A 21 34.90 -13.74 -4.20
N ALA A 22 35.37 -13.38 -5.40
CA ALA A 22 34.94 -12.16 -6.09
C ALA A 22 33.43 -12.18 -6.41
N GLN A 23 32.91 -13.33 -6.84
CA GLN A 23 31.50 -13.49 -7.20
C GLN A 23 30.57 -13.49 -5.97
N GLU A 24 31.04 -13.97 -4.81
CA GLU A 24 30.32 -13.82 -3.54
C GLU A 24 30.33 -12.39 -3.01
N GLN A 25 31.47 -11.70 -3.12
CA GLN A 25 31.62 -10.32 -2.66
C GLN A 25 30.75 -9.37 -3.49
N ASP A 26 30.63 -9.59 -4.80
CA ASP A 26 29.71 -8.88 -5.70
C ASP A 26 28.23 -9.14 -5.39
N LYS A 27 27.86 -10.37 -5.01
CA LYS A 27 26.48 -10.68 -4.61
C LYS A 27 26.13 -10.00 -3.28
N LYS A 28 27.06 -10.00 -2.32
CA LYS A 28 26.88 -9.33 -1.01
C LYS A 28 26.79 -7.82 -1.18
N SER A 29 27.64 -7.21 -2.02
CA SER A 29 27.62 -5.77 -2.29
C SER A 29 26.31 -5.34 -2.98
N LYS A 30 25.84 -6.08 -3.99
CA LYS A 30 24.55 -5.81 -4.66
C LYS A 30 23.35 -5.95 -3.72
N LYS A 31 23.36 -6.96 -2.83
CA LYS A 31 22.30 -7.15 -1.82
C LYS A 31 22.27 -5.99 -0.82
N GLN A 32 23.44 -5.52 -0.38
CA GLN A 32 23.56 -4.40 0.54
C GLN A 32 23.09 -3.09 -0.12
N ALA A 33 23.53 -2.81 -1.34
CA ALA A 33 23.07 -1.64 -2.11
C ALA A 33 21.55 -1.62 -2.27
N LYS A 34 20.93 -2.77 -2.61
CA LYS A 34 19.48 -2.90 -2.73
C LYS A 34 18.75 -2.70 -1.39
N LYS A 35 19.37 -3.10 -0.27
CA LYS A 35 18.81 -2.89 1.07
C LYS A 35 18.83 -1.42 1.45
N GLU A 36 19.92 -0.73 1.16
CA GLU A 36 20.07 0.71 1.40
C GLU A 36 19.11 1.54 0.55
N GLU A 37 18.96 1.18 -0.72
CA GLU A 37 17.97 1.80 -1.62
C GLU A 37 16.54 1.62 -1.09
N ARG A 38 16.18 0.41 -0.67
CA ARG A 38 14.87 0.14 -0.04
C ARG A 38 14.66 0.96 1.22
N ALA A 39 15.68 1.08 2.07
CA ALA A 39 15.60 1.88 3.29
C ALA A 39 15.40 3.38 2.99
N LYS A 40 16.03 3.91 1.93
CA LYS A 40 15.82 5.29 1.48
C LYS A 40 14.41 5.52 0.96
N ILE A 41 13.91 4.62 0.11
CA ILE A 41 12.53 4.67 -0.42
C ILE A 41 11.53 4.60 0.73
N GLU A 42 11.75 3.69 1.68
CA GLU A 42 10.91 3.55 2.87
C GLU A 42 10.86 4.85 3.68
N GLN A 43 12.02 5.45 3.95
CA GLN A 43 12.09 6.70 4.69
C GLN A 43 11.37 7.85 3.97
N GLN A 44 11.48 7.90 2.64
CA GLN A 44 10.74 8.87 1.81
C GLN A 44 9.23 8.62 1.89
N ASN A 45 8.79 7.37 1.78
CA ASN A 45 7.38 6.99 1.90
C ASN A 45 6.80 7.38 3.26
N ILE A 46 7.52 7.12 4.36
CA ILE A 46 7.10 7.50 5.71
C ILE A 46 6.85 9.02 5.79
N ALA A 47 7.78 9.83 5.25
CA ALA A 47 7.64 11.29 5.25
C ALA A 47 6.45 11.75 4.39
N MET A 48 6.28 11.15 3.20
CA MET A 48 5.17 11.46 2.30
C MET A 48 3.82 11.10 2.90
N VAL A 49 3.70 9.92 3.53
CA VAL A 49 2.46 9.46 4.16
C VAL A 49 2.12 10.30 5.37
N ALA A 50 3.11 10.67 6.19
CA ALA A 50 2.90 11.62 7.29
C ALA A 50 2.30 12.93 6.77
N LEU A 51 2.93 13.55 5.77
CA LEU A 51 2.45 14.79 5.18
C LEU A 51 1.05 14.65 4.57
N ALA A 52 0.79 13.53 3.87
CA ALA A 52 -0.49 13.30 3.22
C ALA A 52 -1.64 13.11 4.23
N ILE A 53 -1.39 12.40 5.34
CA ILE A 53 -2.36 12.23 6.42
C ILE A 53 -2.58 13.56 7.16
N ASP A 54 -1.50 14.28 7.51
CA ASP A 54 -1.58 15.55 8.23
C ASP A 54 -2.33 16.62 7.42
N SER A 55 -2.16 16.63 6.10
CA SER A 55 -2.86 17.53 5.19
C SER A 55 -4.25 17.02 4.74
N SER A 56 -4.66 15.83 5.19
CA SER A 56 -5.90 15.18 4.73
C SER A 56 -6.01 15.14 3.20
N ALA A 57 -4.91 14.84 2.51
CA ALA A 57 -4.80 14.84 1.06
C ALA A 57 -4.17 13.53 0.58
N TYR A 58 -4.96 12.47 0.57
CA TYR A 58 -4.49 11.13 0.22
C TYR A 58 -5.57 10.26 -0.42
N VAL A 59 -5.14 9.17 -1.04
CA VAL A 59 -5.99 8.14 -1.62
C VAL A 59 -5.57 6.80 -1.03
N LEU A 60 -6.52 6.10 -0.44
CA LEU A 60 -6.38 4.69 -0.14
C LEU A 60 -6.73 3.90 -1.39
N GLU A 61 -5.73 3.32 -2.02
CA GLU A 61 -5.87 2.50 -3.22
C GLU A 61 -5.94 1.03 -2.79
N ALA A 62 -7.10 0.39 -2.95
CA ALA A 62 -7.28 -1.00 -2.56
C ALA A 62 -6.85 -1.95 -3.69
N ASP A 63 -6.03 -2.94 -3.35
CA ASP A 63 -5.71 -4.06 -4.24
C ASP A 63 -6.61 -5.27 -3.95
N ARG A 64 -7.25 -5.27 -2.77
CA ARG A 64 -8.11 -6.35 -2.30
C ARG A 64 -9.27 -5.81 -1.50
N LEU A 65 -10.38 -6.53 -1.60
CA LEU A 65 -11.54 -6.36 -0.73
C LEU A 65 -11.74 -7.60 0.11
N GLN A 66 -12.03 -7.40 1.38
CA GLN A 66 -12.42 -8.44 2.30
C GLN A 66 -13.86 -8.22 2.76
N SER A 67 -14.70 -9.23 2.54
CA SER A 67 -16.09 -9.23 2.99
C SER A 67 -16.21 -9.44 4.50
N LYS A 68 -17.39 -9.16 5.07
CA LYS A 68 -17.71 -9.47 6.47
C LYS A 68 -17.47 -10.93 6.89
N ARG A 69 -17.44 -11.87 5.94
CA ARG A 69 -17.20 -13.31 6.18
C ARG A 69 -15.72 -13.70 6.09
N GLY A 70 -14.82 -12.73 5.92
CA GLY A 70 -13.37 -12.95 5.79
C GLY A 70 -12.90 -13.34 4.40
N VAL A 71 -13.82 -13.61 3.46
CA VAL A 71 -13.47 -13.88 2.05
C VAL A 71 -12.79 -12.65 1.47
N THR A 72 -11.59 -12.84 0.94
CA THR A 72 -10.76 -11.79 0.34
C THR A 72 -10.65 -12.03 -1.15
N ILE A 73 -10.86 -10.98 -1.95
CA ILE A 73 -10.76 -11.01 -3.41
C ILE A 73 -9.83 -9.90 -3.88
N ASN A 74 -9.10 -10.15 -4.96
CA ASN A 74 -8.29 -9.12 -5.62
C ASN A 74 -9.20 -8.22 -6.46
N VAL A 75 -8.94 -6.92 -6.43
CA VAL A 75 -9.72 -5.91 -7.14
C VAL A 75 -8.82 -4.87 -7.81
N PRO A 76 -9.28 -4.24 -8.90
CA PRO A 76 -8.55 -3.15 -9.50
C PRO A 76 -8.71 -1.86 -8.68
N SER A 77 -7.61 -1.23 -8.30
CA SER A 77 -7.60 -0.05 -7.41
C SER A 77 -8.24 1.19 -8.03
N ASN A 78 -8.24 1.33 -9.35
CA ASN A 78 -8.92 2.42 -10.04
C ASN A 78 -10.46 2.35 -9.91
N LEU A 79 -11.01 1.20 -9.51
CA LEU A 79 -12.44 1.02 -9.22
C LEU A 79 -12.71 0.83 -7.72
N ASN A 80 -11.68 0.80 -6.87
CA ASN A 80 -11.81 0.49 -5.45
C ASN A 80 -10.83 1.35 -4.64
N PHE A 81 -11.30 2.50 -4.21
CA PHE A 81 -10.48 3.45 -3.47
C PHE A 81 -11.30 4.35 -2.54
N ILE A 82 -10.62 4.97 -1.58
CA ILE A 82 -11.16 6.04 -0.75
C ILE A 82 -10.24 7.24 -0.93
N ALA A 83 -10.73 8.32 -1.53
CA ALA A 83 -9.99 9.56 -1.64
C ALA A 83 -10.42 10.53 -0.55
N VAL A 84 -9.45 11.17 0.12
CA VAL A 84 -9.64 12.17 1.16
C VAL A 84 -8.95 13.45 0.71
N HIS A 85 -9.69 14.55 0.73
CA HIS A 85 -9.19 15.88 0.40
C HIS A 85 -9.86 16.93 1.29
N GLY A 86 -9.16 17.35 2.34
CA GLY A 86 -9.71 18.27 3.35
C GLY A 86 -10.92 17.64 4.06
N GLU A 87 -12.08 18.30 3.99
CA GLU A 87 -13.34 17.80 4.56
C GLU A 87 -14.14 16.92 3.59
N SER A 88 -13.60 16.54 2.44
CA SER A 88 -14.28 15.72 1.44
C SER A 88 -13.70 14.30 1.40
N ALA A 89 -14.59 13.31 1.32
CA ALA A 89 -14.28 11.92 1.09
C ALA A 89 -15.04 11.41 -0.14
N PHE A 90 -14.33 10.70 -1.03
CA PHE A 90 -14.95 10.01 -2.14
C PHE A 90 -14.67 8.51 -2.02
N ILE A 91 -15.72 7.71 -1.90
CA ILE A 91 -15.64 6.26 -1.72
C ILE A 91 -16.08 5.61 -3.02
N GLN A 92 -15.19 4.87 -3.66
CA GLN A 92 -15.48 4.08 -4.85
C GLN A 92 -15.40 2.59 -4.52
N ILE A 93 -16.46 1.85 -4.82
CA ILE A 93 -16.52 0.39 -4.85
C ILE A 93 -16.94 -0.02 -6.27
N GLY A 94 -16.23 -0.97 -6.88
CA GLY A 94 -16.56 -1.43 -8.23
C GLY A 94 -15.96 -2.79 -8.58
N SER A 95 -16.63 -3.53 -9.45
CA SER A 95 -16.14 -4.80 -10.01
C SER A 95 -15.95 -4.71 -11.51
N ASN A 96 -14.94 -5.42 -12.04
CA ASN A 96 -14.73 -5.56 -13.48
C ASN A 96 -15.66 -6.62 -14.10
N SER A 97 -16.13 -7.56 -13.29
CA SER A 97 -17.12 -8.56 -13.67
C SER A 97 -18.50 -7.96 -13.45
N ALA A 98 -19.27 -7.80 -14.53
CA ALA A 98 -20.71 -7.60 -14.41
C ALA A 98 -21.32 -8.71 -13.55
N VAL A 99 -22.40 -8.38 -12.87
CA VAL A 99 -23.34 -9.26 -12.18
C VAL A 99 -23.10 -9.43 -10.68
N GLY A 100 -23.95 -8.71 -9.93
CA GLY A 100 -24.24 -9.03 -8.55
C GLY A 100 -24.89 -10.42 -8.44
N THR A 101 -24.34 -11.23 -7.53
CA THR A 101 -25.06 -12.14 -6.63
C THR A 101 -24.18 -12.42 -5.40
N ASN A 102 -22.87 -12.14 -5.52
CA ASN A 102 -21.95 -11.90 -4.39
C ASN A 102 -21.81 -10.40 -4.00
N GLY A 103 -22.58 -9.51 -4.66
CA GLY A 103 -23.00 -8.21 -4.09
C GLY A 103 -22.15 -6.95 -4.34
N VAL A 104 -21.13 -6.94 -5.20
CA VAL A 104 -20.39 -5.70 -5.51
C VAL A 104 -21.00 -5.04 -6.75
N GLY A 105 -22.10 -4.30 -6.54
CA GLY A 105 -22.53 -3.28 -7.50
C GLY A 105 -21.58 -2.09 -7.45
N GLY A 106 -21.45 -1.35 -8.54
CA GLY A 106 -20.71 -0.09 -8.55
C GLY A 106 -21.37 0.91 -7.60
N VAL A 107 -20.67 1.31 -6.54
CA VAL A 107 -21.15 2.33 -5.60
C VAL A 107 -20.09 3.41 -5.53
N SER A 108 -20.51 4.63 -5.86
CA SER A 108 -19.73 5.84 -5.69
C SER A 108 -20.44 6.70 -4.67
N VAL A 109 -19.73 7.12 -3.63
CA VAL A 109 -20.26 8.01 -2.59
C VAL A 109 -19.37 9.23 -2.51
N ASP A 110 -19.95 10.38 -2.83
CA ASP A 110 -19.39 11.68 -2.46
C ASP A 110 -19.93 12.05 -1.08
N ALA A 111 -19.03 12.25 -0.12
CA ALA A 111 -19.36 12.48 1.28
C ALA A 111 -18.53 13.60 1.89
N ARG A 112 -19.14 14.33 2.81
CA ARG A 112 -18.44 15.27 3.69
C ARG A 112 -17.97 14.56 4.95
N ILE A 113 -16.70 14.72 5.30
CA ILE A 113 -16.14 14.27 6.57
C ILE A 113 -16.62 15.23 7.66
N THR A 114 -17.41 14.72 8.59
CA THR A 114 -17.96 15.52 9.70
C THR A 114 -17.16 15.37 10.99
N LYS A 115 -16.40 14.28 11.10
CA LYS A 115 -15.47 14.05 12.20
C LYS A 115 -14.29 13.26 11.68
N MET A 116 -13.07 13.64 12.08
CA MET A 116 -11.86 12.87 11.84
C MET A 116 -10.96 12.91 13.07
N GLU A 117 -10.44 11.74 13.45
CA GLU A 117 -9.46 11.58 14.52
C GLU A 117 -8.29 10.75 14.00
N VAL A 118 -7.08 11.30 14.09
CA VAL A 118 -5.84 10.64 13.67
C VAL A 118 -4.99 10.36 14.90
N LYS A 119 -4.54 9.11 15.04
CA LYS A 119 -3.62 8.67 16.08
C LYS A 119 -2.40 8.03 15.45
N LYS A 120 -1.21 8.46 15.89
CA LYS A 120 0.06 7.85 15.51
C LYS A 120 0.59 6.98 16.65
N ASN A 121 1.00 5.76 16.34
CA ASN A 121 1.57 4.85 17.32
C ASN A 121 3.06 5.21 17.55
N PRO A 122 3.48 5.52 18.79
CA PRO A 122 4.83 5.99 19.07
C PRO A 122 5.90 4.89 18.92
N LYS A 123 5.53 3.60 18.93
CA LYS A 123 6.48 2.48 18.85
C LYS A 123 6.83 2.10 17.42
N ASN A 124 5.84 2.01 16.55
CA ASN A 124 6.01 1.53 15.17
C ASN A 124 5.72 2.60 14.11
N GLY A 125 5.31 3.80 14.50
CA GLY A 125 5.01 4.91 13.60
C GLY A 125 3.73 4.76 12.76
N GLY A 126 2.97 3.67 12.94
CA GLY A 126 1.74 3.43 12.21
C GLY A 126 0.61 4.39 12.60
N TYR A 127 -0.41 4.48 11.76
CA TYR A 127 -1.54 5.39 11.92
C TYR A 127 -2.84 4.62 12.15
N SER A 128 -3.68 5.17 13.02
CA SER A 128 -5.09 4.80 13.16
C SER A 128 -5.93 6.06 12.90
N ILE A 129 -6.77 6.01 11.88
CA ILE A 129 -7.63 7.13 11.46
C ILE A 129 -9.08 6.69 11.57
N GLN A 130 -9.88 7.46 12.30
CA GLN A 130 -11.31 7.24 12.41
C GLN A 130 -12.01 8.45 11.82
N MET A 131 -12.91 8.23 10.86
CA MET A 131 -13.68 9.31 10.27
C MET A 131 -15.14 8.93 10.09
N THR A 132 -16.01 9.90 10.31
CA THR A 132 -17.44 9.80 10.01
C THR A 132 -17.72 10.68 8.80
N CYS A 133 -18.30 10.08 7.77
CA CYS A 133 -18.60 10.72 6.50
C CYS A 133 -20.11 10.75 6.29
N MET A 134 -20.66 11.89 5.85
CA MET A 134 -22.06 12.08 5.56
C MET A 134 -22.27 12.37 4.08
N SER A 135 -23.22 11.67 3.47
CA SER A 135 -23.69 11.91 2.09
C SER A 135 -25.21 11.85 2.05
N SER A 136 -25.81 12.18 0.91
CA SER A 136 -27.24 11.95 0.66
C SER A 136 -27.64 10.47 0.74
N ALA A 137 -26.70 9.54 0.48
CA ALA A 137 -26.93 8.10 0.56
C ALA A 137 -26.90 7.55 2.01
N GLY A 138 -26.34 8.31 2.96
CA GLY A 138 -26.28 7.94 4.36
C GLY A 138 -24.99 8.35 5.08
N ILE A 139 -24.82 7.80 6.28
CA ILE A 139 -23.65 8.00 7.14
C ILE A 139 -22.74 6.77 7.06
N TYR A 140 -21.44 7.02 6.95
CA TYR A 140 -20.39 6.02 6.81
C TYR A 140 -19.32 6.24 7.88
N ASP A 141 -19.04 5.20 8.66
CA ASP A 141 -17.93 5.20 9.61
C ASP A 141 -16.75 4.44 9.01
N ILE A 142 -15.64 5.14 8.81
CA ILE A 142 -14.44 4.60 8.18
C ILE A 142 -13.34 4.52 9.24
N ASN A 143 -12.81 3.32 9.43
CA ASN A 143 -11.71 3.04 10.35
C ASN A 143 -10.51 2.55 9.55
N ILE A 144 -9.44 3.33 9.53
CA ILE A 144 -8.21 3.06 8.78
C ILE A 144 -7.10 2.71 9.77
N SER A 145 -6.35 1.64 9.47
CA SER A 145 -5.12 1.25 10.14
C SER A 145 -4.02 1.15 9.09
N SER A 146 -2.89 1.80 9.32
CA SER A 146 -1.76 1.86 8.39
C SER A 146 -0.44 1.62 9.11
N ASN A 147 0.51 0.97 8.45
CA ASN A 147 1.92 1.06 8.82
C ASN A 147 2.49 2.47 8.53
N ALA A 148 3.73 2.73 8.95
CA ALA A 148 4.33 4.07 8.95
C ALA A 148 4.54 4.65 7.53
N ASP A 149 4.85 3.78 6.57
CA ASP A 149 5.12 4.02 5.15
C ASP A 149 3.89 3.90 4.25
N GLY A 150 2.72 3.56 4.82
CA GLY A 150 1.45 3.51 4.11
C GLY A 150 1.31 2.38 3.08
N GLN A 151 2.21 1.41 3.06
CA GLN A 151 2.17 0.28 2.10
C GLN A 151 1.26 -0.87 2.56
N ALA A 152 0.93 -0.93 3.86
CA ALA A 152 0.04 -1.93 4.42
C ALA A 152 -1.09 -1.23 5.18
N VAL A 153 -2.21 -1.08 4.49
CA VAL A 153 -3.37 -0.34 4.98
C VAL A 153 -4.59 -1.24 4.99
N THR A 154 -5.35 -1.16 6.06
CA THR A 154 -6.68 -1.77 6.21
C THR A 154 -7.67 -0.66 6.50
N ALA A 155 -8.65 -0.44 5.62
CA ALA A 155 -9.76 0.47 5.87
C ALA A 155 -11.07 -0.30 5.92
N THR A 156 -11.73 -0.24 7.05
CA THR A 156 -13.06 -0.76 7.23
C THR A 156 -14.07 0.35 7.01
N ILE A 157 -15.02 0.13 6.11
CA ILE A 157 -16.18 1.00 5.92
C ILE A 157 -17.39 0.31 6.53
N GLY A 158 -17.99 0.95 7.53
CA GLY A 158 -19.29 0.60 8.08
C GLY A 158 -20.36 1.56 7.58
N SER A 159 -21.52 1.03 7.22
CA SER A 159 -22.72 1.82 6.92
C SER A 159 -23.90 1.23 7.66
N THR A 160 -24.80 2.09 8.16
CA THR A 160 -26.04 1.68 8.82
C THR A 160 -26.98 0.86 7.91
N ARG A 161 -26.80 0.94 6.58
CA ARG A 161 -27.67 0.26 5.60
C ARG A 161 -27.02 -0.91 4.85
N SER A 162 -25.68 -0.98 4.80
CA SER A 162 -24.97 -1.72 3.73
C SER A 162 -24.02 -2.82 4.22
N GLY A 163 -23.91 -3.00 5.54
CA GLY A 163 -22.94 -3.92 6.14
C GLY A 163 -21.51 -3.36 6.17
N LYS A 164 -20.55 -4.23 6.48
CA LYS A 164 -19.12 -3.91 6.67
C LYS A 164 -18.31 -4.43 5.49
N LEU A 165 -17.49 -3.56 4.89
CA LEU A 165 -16.54 -3.91 3.82
C LEU A 165 -15.14 -3.44 4.22
N THR A 166 -14.13 -4.27 3.97
CA THR A 166 -12.75 -3.96 4.32
C THR A 166 -11.90 -3.85 3.05
N TYR A 167 -11.20 -2.73 2.92
CA TYR A 167 -10.23 -2.44 1.88
C TYR A 167 -8.86 -2.80 2.41
N LEU A 168 -8.08 -3.50 1.60
CA LEU A 168 -6.67 -3.78 1.85
C LEU A 168 -5.86 -3.17 0.71
N GLY A 169 -4.80 -2.44 1.04
CA GLY A 169 -3.98 -1.77 0.03
C GLY A 169 -3.01 -0.78 0.65
N GLN A 170 -2.88 0.38 0.01
CA GLN A 170 -1.88 1.40 0.34
C GLN A 170 -2.46 2.80 0.40
N ILE A 171 -1.79 3.71 1.13
CA ILE A 171 -2.05 5.15 1.12
C ILE A 171 -1.08 5.82 0.16
N VAL A 172 -1.63 6.57 -0.79
CA VAL A 172 -0.87 7.34 -1.78
C VAL A 172 -1.21 8.82 -1.58
N PRO A 173 -0.23 9.73 -1.47
CA PRO A 173 -0.50 11.16 -1.47
C PRO A 173 -1.32 11.59 -2.69
N LEU A 174 -2.32 12.46 -2.49
CA LEU A 174 -3.27 12.85 -3.53
C LEU A 174 -2.59 13.31 -4.85
N PRO A 175 -1.51 14.12 -4.83
CA PRO A 175 -0.83 14.54 -6.06
C PRO A 175 -0.19 13.39 -6.86
N LEU A 176 0.15 12.29 -6.17
CA LEU A 176 0.82 11.12 -6.74
C LEU A 176 -0.16 10.03 -7.20
N SER A 177 -1.41 10.05 -6.71
CA SER A 177 -2.41 9.06 -7.09
C SER A 177 -2.85 9.25 -8.55
N ARG A 178 -2.70 8.17 -9.34
CA ARG A 178 -3.24 8.08 -10.70
C ARG A 178 -4.68 7.59 -10.72
N VAL A 179 -5.08 6.85 -9.68
CA VAL A 179 -6.45 6.34 -9.48
C VAL A 179 -7.43 7.51 -9.40
N TYR A 180 -7.16 8.47 -8.53
CA TYR A 180 -8.07 9.58 -8.30
C TYR A 180 -8.19 10.53 -9.50
N LYS A 181 -7.08 10.85 -10.18
CA LYS A 181 -7.08 11.72 -11.36
C LYS A 181 -7.88 11.16 -12.54
N GLY A 182 -8.06 9.84 -12.61
CA GLY A 182 -8.81 9.17 -13.67
C GLY A 182 -10.32 9.08 -13.43
N THR A 183 -10.82 9.56 -12.29
CA THR A 183 -12.24 9.44 -11.94
C THR A 183 -13.00 10.71 -12.36
N PRO A 184 -14.04 10.61 -13.23
CA PRO A 184 -14.84 11.77 -13.61
C PRO A 184 -15.52 12.40 -12.39
N ARG A 185 -15.33 13.71 -12.21
CA ARG A 185 -16.07 14.53 -11.26
C ARG A 185 -17.20 15.22 -12.03
N TYR A 186 -18.45 14.92 -11.68
CA TYR A 186 -19.61 15.67 -12.16
C TYR A 186 -19.83 16.90 -11.29
#